data_AF-A0A4R8K4E2-F1
#
_entry.id   AF-A0A4R8K4E2-F1
#
_cell.length_a   1.000
_cell.length_b   1.000
_cell.length_c   1.000
_cell.angle_alpha   90.00
_cell.angle_beta   90.00
_cell.angle_gamma   90.00
#
_symmetry.space_group_name_H-M   'P 1'
#
loop_
_entity.id
_entity.type
_entity.pdbx_description
1 polymer ?
#
loop_
_entity_poly.entity_id
_entity_poly.type
_entity_poly.pdbx_seq_one_letter_code
_entity_poly.pdbx_strand_id
1 'polypeptide(L)'
;MNNLHLLVAPDAGLVEKRAFFDAVKSKACVHMAYRVASLRAQLADAEGARGVLAEHIALGVVEEVALCERLTAEAAALGRLVSEARAGNAALDEFIKTARLKFAQQTCQAVRTELDVGNVEIPDIEGRIRGYERARALHRERLLEAGLADGQIDGADLLKPNSEELARWRRDLEARHEQVRRAKAFIASDPLFDLDLLDGGAHAVC
;
A
#
# COMPACT_ATOMS: atom_id res chain seq x y z
N MET A 1 14.28 17.11 -22.20
CA MET A 1 12.81 17.11 -22.29
C MET A 1 12.26 15.93 -21.51
N ASN A 2 11.46 16.20 -20.49
CA ASN A 2 10.98 15.19 -19.54
C ASN A 2 9.69 14.53 -20.08
N ASN A 3 9.81 13.46 -20.86
CA ASN A 3 8.68 12.77 -21.51
C ASN A 3 7.78 12.00 -20.53
N LEU A 4 8.02 12.07 -19.21
CA LEU A 4 7.13 11.53 -18.19
C LEU A 4 5.70 12.08 -18.30
N HIS A 5 5.51 13.32 -18.79
CA HIS A 5 4.19 13.90 -19.02
C HIS A 5 3.37 13.14 -20.08
N LEU A 6 4.01 12.50 -21.07
CA LEU A 6 3.34 11.69 -22.09
C LEU A 6 2.80 10.38 -21.50
N LEU A 7 3.44 9.86 -20.45
CA LEU A 7 3.00 8.66 -19.72
C LEU A 7 1.89 8.96 -18.70
N VAL A 8 1.77 10.20 -18.24
CA VAL A 8 0.73 10.64 -17.27
C VAL A 8 -0.44 11.34 -17.98
N ALA A 9 -0.32 11.64 -19.28
CA ALA A 9 -1.36 12.25 -20.08
C ALA A 9 -2.64 11.39 -20.08
N PRO A 10 -3.84 11.97 -19.95
CA PRO A 10 -5.10 11.23 -19.77
C PRO A 10 -5.45 10.29 -20.93
N ASP A 11 -4.90 10.54 -22.11
CA ASP A 11 -5.08 9.80 -23.38
C ASP A 11 -4.09 8.64 -23.58
N ALA A 12 -2.99 8.56 -22.82
CA ALA A 12 -2.04 7.47 -22.98
C ALA A 12 -2.64 6.11 -22.55
N GLY A 13 -2.34 5.06 -23.33
CA GLY A 13 -2.96 3.74 -23.21
C GLY A 13 -2.75 3.12 -21.82
N LEU A 14 -3.83 2.70 -21.16
CA LEU A 14 -3.79 2.12 -19.81
C LEU A 14 -2.85 0.91 -19.69
N VAL A 15 -2.72 0.11 -20.76
CA VAL A 15 -1.82 -1.04 -20.83
C VAL A 15 -0.35 -0.62 -20.81
N GLU A 16 0.00 0.41 -21.59
CA GLU A 16 1.37 0.93 -21.69
C GLU A 16 1.80 1.62 -20.39
N LYS A 17 0.89 2.39 -19.78
CA LYS A 17 1.09 2.98 -18.45
C LYS A 17 1.37 1.90 -17.41
N ARG A 18 0.51 0.86 -17.36
CA ARG A 18 0.66 -0.25 -16.41
C ARG A 18 1.98 -0.98 -16.61
N ALA A 19 2.31 -1.35 -17.84
CA ALA A 19 3.57 -2.01 -18.17
C ALA A 19 4.79 -1.18 -17.77
N PHE A 20 4.76 0.13 -17.99
CA PHE A 20 5.82 1.04 -17.56
C PHE A 20 5.94 1.10 -16.03
N PHE A 21 4.84 1.31 -15.30
CA PHE A 21 4.88 1.36 -13.84
C PHE A 21 5.31 0.01 -13.22
N ASP A 22 4.92 -1.11 -13.81
CA ASP A 22 5.37 -2.44 -13.39
C ASP A 22 6.87 -2.63 -13.65
N ALA A 23 7.39 -2.14 -14.79
CA ALA A 23 8.81 -2.13 -15.08
C ALA A 23 9.60 -1.25 -14.09
N VAL A 24 9.11 -0.06 -13.74
CA VAL A 24 9.79 0.84 -12.77
C VAL A 24 9.79 0.27 -11.35
N LYS A 25 8.81 -0.59 -11.00
CA LYS A 25 8.79 -1.33 -9.72
C LYS A 25 9.73 -2.54 -9.72
N SER A 26 10.13 -3.05 -10.88
CA SER A 26 10.99 -4.23 -10.98
C SER A 26 12.41 -3.93 -10.46
N LYS A 27 12.84 -4.68 -9.44
CA LYS A 27 14.20 -4.58 -8.89
C LYS A 27 15.28 -4.76 -9.97
N ALA A 28 15.04 -5.63 -10.95
CA ALA A 28 15.97 -5.87 -12.06
C ALA A 28 16.09 -4.63 -12.97
N CYS A 29 14.97 -3.99 -13.31
CA CYS A 29 14.96 -2.78 -14.13
C CYS A 29 15.63 -1.61 -13.39
N VAL A 30 15.33 -1.43 -12.10
CA VAL A 30 15.96 -0.40 -11.27
C VAL A 30 17.47 -0.62 -11.16
N HIS A 31 17.91 -1.85 -10.92
CA HIS A 31 19.33 -2.20 -10.88
C HIS A 31 20.03 -1.90 -12.22
N MET A 32 19.42 -2.27 -13.34
CA MET A 32 19.95 -1.97 -14.66
C MET A 32 20.02 -0.47 -14.95
N ALA A 33 19.02 0.30 -14.52
CA ALA A 33 19.04 1.76 -14.64
C ALA A 33 20.23 2.37 -13.87
N TYR A 34 20.49 1.93 -12.64
CA TYR A 34 21.67 2.34 -11.87
C TYR A 34 22.98 1.95 -12.55
N ARG A 35 23.05 0.74 -13.12
CA ARG A 35 24.23 0.29 -13.86
C ARG A 35 24.52 1.16 -15.08
N VAL A 36 23.48 1.49 -15.86
CA VAL A 36 23.62 2.40 -17.02
C VAL A 36 24.09 3.78 -16.58
N ALA A 37 23.53 4.34 -15.50
CA ALA A 37 23.96 5.62 -14.96
C ALA A 37 25.45 5.59 -14.52
N SER A 38 25.88 4.53 -13.86
CA SER A 38 27.27 4.35 -13.45
C SER A 38 28.22 4.25 -14.65
N LEU A 39 27.87 3.47 -15.67
CA LEU A 39 28.68 3.33 -16.89
C LEU A 39 28.79 4.65 -17.66
N ARG A 40 27.73 5.45 -17.71
CA ARG A 40 27.77 6.80 -18.31
C ARG A 40 28.75 7.72 -17.56
N ALA A 41 28.75 7.68 -16.24
CA ALA A 41 29.70 8.44 -15.44
C ALA A 41 31.16 8.00 -15.69
N GLN A 42 31.39 6.69 -15.77
CA GLN A 42 32.72 6.13 -16.09
C GLN A 42 33.19 6.51 -17.50
N LEU A 43 32.28 6.52 -18.48
CA LEU A 43 32.62 6.95 -19.85
C LEU A 43 33.02 8.42 -19.88
N ALA A 44 32.24 9.30 -19.24
CA ALA A 44 32.54 10.73 -19.17
C ALA A 44 33.90 11.00 -18.48
N ASP A 45 34.24 10.23 -17.44
CA ASP A 45 35.54 10.31 -16.77
C ASP A 45 36.69 9.84 -17.67
N ALA A 46 36.49 8.75 -18.42
CA ALA A 46 37.48 8.20 -19.35
C ALA A 46 37.75 9.11 -20.56
N GLU A 47 36.70 9.72 -21.12
CA GLU A 47 36.80 10.65 -22.25
C GLU A 47 37.45 11.98 -21.84
N GLY A 48 37.05 12.50 -20.67
CA GLY A 48 37.51 13.78 -20.15
C GLY A 48 37.41 14.93 -21.16
N ALA A 49 38.26 15.94 -21.01
CA ALA A 49 38.28 17.08 -21.93
C ALA A 49 38.65 16.69 -23.38
N ARG A 50 39.42 15.62 -23.57
CA ARG A 50 39.90 15.21 -24.90
C ARG A 50 38.77 14.64 -25.76
N GLY A 51 37.88 13.84 -25.18
CA GLY A 51 36.69 13.35 -25.88
C GLY A 51 35.77 14.49 -26.33
N VAL A 52 35.46 15.42 -25.40
CA VAL A 52 34.62 16.59 -25.69
C VAL A 52 35.19 17.43 -26.84
N LEU A 53 36.50 17.70 -26.83
CA LEU A 53 37.17 18.43 -27.91
C LEU A 53 37.14 17.66 -29.24
N ALA A 54 37.36 16.34 -29.21
CA ALA A 54 37.33 15.50 -30.41
C ALA A 54 35.95 15.48 -31.07
N GLU A 55 34.85 15.44 -30.30
CA GLU A 55 33.49 15.55 -30.83
C GLU A 55 33.25 16.88 -31.54
N HIS A 56 33.72 17.99 -30.96
CA HIS A 56 33.57 19.32 -31.54
C HIS A 56 34.38 19.49 -32.84
N ILE A 57 35.59 18.91 -32.89
CA ILE A 57 36.41 18.85 -34.10
C ILE A 57 35.70 18.02 -35.18
N ALA A 58 35.09 16.88 -34.83
CA ALA A 58 34.34 16.05 -35.77
C ALA A 58 33.11 16.79 -36.36
N LEU A 59 32.58 17.78 -35.63
CA LEU A 59 31.51 18.67 -36.10
C LEU A 59 32.03 19.88 -36.90
N GLY A 60 33.32 19.89 -37.26
CA GLY A 60 33.94 20.92 -38.09
C GLY A 60 34.31 22.22 -37.37
N VAL A 61 34.25 22.25 -36.04
CA VAL A 61 34.65 23.44 -35.25
C VAL A 61 36.11 23.30 -34.83
N VAL A 62 36.97 24.03 -35.53
CA VAL A 62 38.44 23.95 -35.39
C VAL A 62 39.10 25.26 -34.97
N GLU A 63 38.41 26.39 -35.10
CA GLU A 63 38.93 27.69 -34.64
C GLU A 63 38.66 27.90 -33.14
N GLU A 64 39.67 28.43 -32.43
CA GLU A 64 39.65 28.59 -30.97
C GLU A 64 38.44 29.41 -30.47
N VAL A 65 38.16 30.54 -31.11
CA VAL A 65 37.04 31.42 -30.70
C VAL A 65 35.70 30.71 -30.88
N ALA A 66 35.47 30.10 -32.05
CA ALA A 66 34.24 29.37 -32.34
C ALA A 66 34.06 28.15 -31.43
N LEU A 67 35.16 27.47 -31.08
CA LEU A 67 35.17 26.35 -30.14
C LEU A 67 34.81 26.80 -28.73
N CYS A 68 35.43 27.88 -28.24
CA CYS A 68 35.13 28.45 -26.93
C CYS A 68 33.68 28.94 -26.81
N GLU A 69 33.14 29.60 -27.82
CA GLU A 69 31.74 30.03 -27.84
C GLU A 69 30.78 28.85 -27.78
N ARG A 70 31.06 27.80 -28.57
CA ARG A 70 30.22 26.60 -28.61
C ARG A 70 30.25 25.82 -27.29
N LEU A 71 31.44 25.61 -26.72
CA LEU A 71 31.60 24.95 -25.42
C LEU A 71 30.92 25.74 -24.30
N THR A 72 30.98 27.07 -24.35
CA THR A 72 30.31 27.93 -23.36
C THR A 72 28.79 27.81 -23.46
N ALA A 73 28.24 27.83 -24.69
CA ALA A 73 26.81 27.67 -24.92
C ALA A 73 26.32 26.27 -24.49
N GLU A 74 27.10 25.22 -24.78
CA GLU A 74 26.79 23.86 -24.37
C GLU A 74 26.85 23.69 -22.85
N ALA A 75 27.89 24.20 -22.19
CA ALA A 75 28.00 24.19 -20.73
C ALA A 75 26.81 24.88 -20.06
N ALA A 76 26.37 26.03 -20.60
CA ALA A 76 25.18 26.73 -20.11
C ALA A 76 23.89 25.93 -20.33
N ALA A 77 23.75 25.25 -21.48
CA ALA A 77 22.60 24.39 -21.76
C ALA A 77 22.55 23.17 -20.83
N LEU A 78 23.66 22.45 -20.68
CA LEU A 78 23.79 21.31 -19.77
C LEU A 78 23.57 21.73 -18.32
N GLY A 79 24.12 22.88 -17.90
CA GLY A 79 23.92 23.43 -16.57
C GLY A 79 22.45 23.66 -16.23
N ARG A 80 21.66 24.19 -17.18
CA ARG A 80 20.21 24.34 -17.02
C ARG A 80 19.51 22.99 -16.87
N LEU A 81 19.80 22.03 -17.75
CA LEU A 81 19.20 20.69 -17.70
C LEU A 81 19.50 19.96 -16.38
N VAL A 82 20.73 20.07 -15.87
CA VAL A 82 21.12 19.48 -14.57
C VAL A 82 20.35 20.15 -13.43
N SER A 83 20.23 21.48 -13.44
CA SER A 83 19.49 22.22 -12.42
C SER A 83 18.01 21.83 -12.41
N GLU A 84 17.37 21.78 -13.58
CA GLU A 84 15.97 21.36 -13.74
C GLU A 84 15.75 19.92 -13.26
N ALA A 85 16.65 19.00 -13.63
CA ALA A 85 16.56 17.60 -13.21
C ALA A 85 16.70 17.45 -11.68
N ARG A 86 17.62 18.21 -11.05
CA ARG A 86 17.78 18.20 -9.58
C ARG A 86 16.52 18.72 -8.88
N ALA A 87 15.98 19.84 -9.34
CA ALA A 87 14.75 20.39 -8.79
C ALA A 87 13.56 19.43 -8.96
N GLY A 88 13.43 18.81 -10.14
CA GLY A 88 12.40 17.81 -10.42
C GLY A 88 12.51 16.57 -9.53
N ASN A 89 13.72 16.03 -9.34
CA ASN A 89 13.94 14.88 -8.46
C ASN A 89 13.61 15.22 -7.00
N ALA A 90 14.04 16.38 -6.50
CA ALA A 90 13.71 16.81 -5.15
C ALA A 90 12.19 16.96 -4.94
N ALA A 91 11.48 17.49 -5.94
CA ALA A 91 10.02 17.59 -5.90
C ALA A 91 9.33 16.21 -5.89
N LEU A 92 9.86 15.24 -6.65
CA LEU A 92 9.36 13.87 -6.66
C LEU A 92 9.61 13.17 -5.31
N ASP A 93 10.79 13.35 -4.72
CA ASP A 93 11.13 12.79 -3.41
C ASP A 93 10.19 13.33 -2.32
N GLU A 94 9.94 14.64 -2.31
CA GLU A 94 9.03 15.27 -1.35
C GLU A 94 7.56 14.85 -1.59
N PHE A 95 7.14 14.70 -2.84
CA PHE A 95 5.83 14.16 -3.18
C PHE A 95 5.67 12.72 -2.67
N ILE A 96 6.66 11.84 -2.91
CA ILE A 96 6.64 10.44 -2.45
C ILE A 96 6.57 10.39 -0.93
N LYS A 97 7.40 11.19 -0.24
CA LYS A 97 7.40 11.28 1.23
C LYS A 97 6.04 11.74 1.76
N THR A 98 5.48 12.80 1.18
CA THR A 98 4.16 13.32 1.58
C THR A 98 3.05 12.32 1.31
N ALA A 99 3.06 11.66 0.15
CA ALA A 99 2.08 10.64 -0.21
C ALA A 99 2.14 9.44 0.74
N ARG A 100 3.34 8.98 1.10
CA ARG A 100 3.53 7.91 2.11
C ARG A 100 2.99 8.31 3.47
N LEU A 101 3.27 9.53 3.94
CA LEU A 101 2.75 10.03 5.21
C LEU A 101 1.22 10.14 5.21
N LYS A 102 0.63 10.67 4.14
CA LYS A 102 -0.83 10.76 3.99
C LYS A 102 -1.47 9.37 3.94
N PHE A 103 -0.89 8.44 3.17
CA PHE A 103 -1.37 7.07 3.10
C PHE A 103 -1.33 6.41 4.48
N ALA A 104 -0.19 6.49 5.19
CA ALA A 104 -0.06 5.98 6.56
C ALA A 104 -1.11 6.58 7.51
N GLN A 105 -1.32 7.90 7.47
CA GLN A 105 -2.33 8.57 8.29
C GLN A 105 -3.75 8.09 7.97
N GLN A 106 -4.11 7.98 6.69
CA GLN A 106 -5.42 7.52 6.24
C GLN A 106 -5.66 6.05 6.61
N THR A 107 -4.67 5.18 6.41
CA THR A 107 -4.77 3.76 6.77
C THR A 107 -4.89 3.60 8.29
N CYS A 108 -4.07 4.29 9.08
CA CYS A 108 -4.19 4.31 10.54
C CYS A 108 -5.56 4.83 11.01
N GLN A 109 -6.10 5.86 10.36
CA GLN A 109 -7.42 6.39 10.69
C GLN A 109 -8.52 5.36 10.38
N ALA A 110 -8.47 4.72 9.21
CA ALA A 110 -9.42 3.67 8.84
C ALA A 110 -9.35 2.48 9.81
N VAL A 111 -8.15 2.04 10.19
CA VAL A 111 -7.95 0.96 11.16
C VAL A 111 -8.47 1.34 12.55
N ARG A 112 -8.31 2.60 12.97
CA ARG A 112 -8.87 3.10 14.25
C ARG A 112 -10.40 3.08 14.22
N THR A 113 -11.02 3.50 13.13
CA THR A 113 -12.48 3.41 12.97
C THR A 113 -12.96 1.95 13.08
N GLU A 114 -12.23 1.00 12.48
CA GLU A 114 -12.57 -0.42 12.58
C GLU A 114 -12.42 -0.94 14.03
N LEU A 115 -11.41 -0.47 14.77
CA LEU A 115 -11.27 -0.77 16.20
C LEU A 115 -12.43 -0.22 17.03
N ASP A 116 -12.90 0.98 16.71
CA ASP A 116 -14.05 1.60 17.39
C ASP A 116 -15.34 0.81 17.14
N VAL A 117 -15.56 0.32 15.91
CA VAL A 117 -16.67 -0.59 15.57
C VAL A 117 -16.54 -1.90 16.37
N GLY A 118 -15.35 -2.51 16.41
CA GLY A 118 -15.10 -3.73 17.18
C GLY A 118 -15.37 -3.56 18.69
N ASN A 119 -15.08 -2.38 19.25
CA ASN A 119 -15.36 -2.07 20.66
C ASN A 119 -16.86 -2.02 20.99
N VAL A 120 -17.73 -1.86 19.99
CA VAL A 120 -19.20 -1.88 20.16
C VAL A 120 -19.76 -3.27 19.84
N GLU A 121 -19.36 -3.86 18.71
CA GLU A 121 -19.93 -5.12 18.24
C GLU A 121 -19.58 -6.33 19.11
N ILE A 122 -18.35 -6.40 19.64
CA ILE A 122 -17.92 -7.51 20.51
C ILE A 122 -18.78 -7.57 21.78
N PRO A 123 -18.91 -6.50 22.59
CA PRO A 123 -19.82 -6.48 23.73
C PRO A 123 -21.28 -6.79 23.38
N ASP A 124 -21.76 -6.37 22.22
CA ASP A 124 -23.12 -6.65 21.77
C ASP A 124 -23.33 -8.13 21.41
N ILE A 125 -22.38 -8.76 20.73
CA ILE A 125 -22.39 -10.21 20.45
C ILE A 125 -22.32 -11.00 21.77
N GLU A 126 -21.43 -10.63 22.68
CA GLU A 126 -21.34 -11.26 24.01
C GLU A 126 -22.62 -11.06 24.83
N GLY A 127 -23.19 -9.85 24.81
CA GLY A 127 -24.42 -9.50 25.50
C GLY A 127 -25.59 -10.33 25.01
N ARG A 128 -25.70 -10.52 23.69
CA ARG A 128 -26.66 -11.43 23.06
C ARG A 128 -26.45 -12.86 23.55
N ILE A 129 -25.24 -13.41 23.41
CA ILE A 129 -24.93 -14.78 23.86
C ILE A 129 -25.33 -14.98 25.33
N ARG A 130 -24.91 -14.08 26.24
CA ARG A 130 -25.25 -14.14 27.67
C ARG A 130 -26.75 -14.05 27.93
N GLY A 131 -27.44 -13.12 27.26
CA GLY A 131 -28.88 -12.94 27.38
C GLY A 131 -29.65 -14.19 26.95
N TYR A 132 -29.21 -14.83 25.86
CA TYR A 132 -29.81 -16.07 25.37
C TYR A 132 -29.51 -17.27 26.26
N GLU A 133 -28.29 -17.42 26.76
CA GLU A 133 -27.96 -18.50 27.72
C GLU A 133 -28.84 -18.42 28.97
N ARG A 134 -29.11 -17.21 29.48
CA ARG A 134 -30.06 -16.99 30.59
C ARG A 134 -31.50 -17.33 30.21
N ALA A 135 -31.98 -16.89 29.05
CA ALA A 135 -33.33 -17.19 28.59
C ALA A 135 -33.53 -18.70 28.36
N ARG A 136 -32.50 -19.38 27.85
CA ARG A 136 -32.48 -20.84 27.64
C ARG A 136 -32.54 -21.59 28.96
N ALA A 137 -31.76 -21.17 29.96
CA ALA A 137 -31.80 -21.75 31.30
C ALA A 137 -33.21 -21.63 31.92
N LEU A 138 -33.80 -20.43 31.86
CA LEU A 138 -35.15 -20.18 32.37
C LEU A 138 -36.22 -21.00 31.63
N HIS A 139 -36.12 -21.11 30.29
CA HIS A 139 -37.08 -21.88 29.53
C HIS A 139 -36.94 -23.39 29.77
N ARG A 140 -35.71 -23.88 29.94
CA ARG A 140 -35.44 -25.27 30.34
C ARG A 140 -36.06 -25.57 31.71
N GLU A 141 -35.88 -24.70 32.71
CA GLU A 141 -36.49 -24.84 34.03
C GLU A 141 -38.02 -24.96 33.93
N ARG A 142 -38.67 -24.09 33.15
CA ARG A 142 -40.14 -24.14 32.94
C ARG A 142 -40.61 -25.42 32.26
N LEU A 143 -39.83 -25.97 31.32
CA LEU A 143 -40.16 -27.23 30.64
C LEU A 143 -39.99 -28.43 31.58
N LEU A 144 -38.99 -28.40 32.46
CA LEU A 144 -38.81 -29.40 33.53
C LEU A 144 -39.97 -29.34 34.54
N GLU A 145 -40.38 -28.13 34.96
CA GLU A 145 -41.55 -27.92 35.83
C GLU A 145 -42.86 -28.42 35.19
N ALA A 146 -42.97 -28.33 33.86
CA ALA A 146 -44.09 -28.86 33.08
C ALA A 146 -44.07 -30.39 32.89
N GLY A 147 -43.05 -31.08 33.42
CA GLY A 147 -42.96 -32.54 33.43
C GLY A 147 -42.30 -33.16 32.21
N LEU A 148 -41.61 -32.38 31.36
CA LEU A 148 -40.81 -32.95 30.26
C LEU A 148 -39.52 -33.58 30.81
N ALA A 149 -39.15 -34.73 30.26
CA ALA A 149 -37.88 -35.37 30.57
C ALA A 149 -36.71 -34.65 29.86
N ASP A 150 -35.55 -34.59 30.51
CA ASP A 150 -34.37 -33.83 30.07
C ASP A 150 -33.94 -34.19 28.63
N GLY A 151 -33.99 -35.47 28.26
CA GLY A 151 -33.66 -35.96 26.91
C GLY A 151 -34.67 -35.55 25.81
N GLN A 152 -35.90 -35.20 26.16
CA GLN A 152 -36.91 -34.68 25.21
C GLN A 152 -36.75 -33.18 24.94
N ILE A 153 -36.20 -32.45 25.91
CA ILE A 153 -35.94 -31.01 25.81
C ILE A 153 -34.73 -30.75 24.90
N ASP A 154 -33.67 -31.54 25.04
CA ASP A 154 -32.44 -31.38 24.26
C ASP A 154 -32.54 -31.93 22.82
N GLY A 155 -33.40 -32.93 22.57
CA GLY A 155 -33.51 -33.59 21.26
C GLY A 155 -34.43 -32.92 20.24
N ALA A 156 -35.22 -31.92 20.63
CA ALA A 156 -36.31 -31.40 19.79
C ALA A 156 -36.09 -29.97 19.25
N ASP A 157 -34.90 -29.37 19.43
CA ASP A 157 -34.60 -27.99 19.01
C ASP A 157 -35.65 -26.95 19.49
N LEU A 158 -36.36 -27.29 20.58
CA LEU A 158 -37.44 -26.48 21.15
C LEU A 158 -36.93 -25.17 21.79
N LEU A 159 -35.62 -25.07 21.96
CA LEU A 159 -34.92 -23.93 22.52
C LEU A 159 -34.24 -23.16 21.39
N LYS A 160 -34.79 -22.00 21.00
CA LYS A 160 -34.11 -21.05 20.11
C LYS A 160 -33.21 -20.10 20.91
N PRO A 161 -32.05 -19.70 20.39
CA PRO A 161 -31.43 -20.12 19.12
C PRO A 161 -30.90 -21.55 19.20
N ASN A 162 -30.94 -22.27 18.08
CA ASN A 162 -30.45 -23.66 18.03
C ASN A 162 -28.92 -23.70 18.10
N SER A 163 -28.34 -24.90 18.20
CA SER A 163 -26.89 -25.08 18.31
C SER A 163 -26.11 -24.46 17.15
N GLU A 164 -26.69 -24.42 15.94
CA GLU A 164 -26.06 -23.87 14.75
C GLU A 164 -25.97 -22.34 14.78
N GLU A 165 -27.03 -21.65 15.23
CA GLU A 165 -27.06 -20.20 15.37
C GLU A 165 -26.08 -19.71 16.43
N LEU A 166 -25.97 -20.44 17.55
CA LEU A 166 -25.00 -20.15 18.61
C LEU A 166 -23.56 -20.41 18.14
N ALA A 167 -23.33 -21.48 17.38
CA ALA A 167 -22.04 -21.74 16.75
C ALA A 167 -21.66 -20.68 15.71
N ARG A 168 -22.63 -20.13 14.97
CA ARG A 168 -22.41 -18.98 14.06
C ARG A 168 -21.96 -17.75 14.84
N TRP A 169 -22.68 -17.36 15.89
CA TRP A 169 -22.31 -16.17 16.67
C TRP A 169 -20.96 -16.29 17.37
N ARG A 170 -20.59 -17.50 17.82
CA ARG A 170 -19.24 -17.75 18.37
C ARG A 170 -18.15 -17.59 17.32
N ARG A 171 -18.37 -18.08 16.09
CA ARG A 171 -17.45 -17.86 14.97
C ARG A 171 -17.34 -16.38 14.61
N ASP A 172 -18.46 -15.65 14.59
CA ASP A 172 -18.48 -14.22 14.30
C ASP A 172 -17.69 -13.44 15.38
N LEU A 173 -17.88 -13.80 16.66
CA LEU A 173 -17.13 -13.22 17.78
C LEU A 173 -15.62 -13.46 17.67
N GLU A 174 -15.22 -14.70 17.38
CA GLU A 174 -13.81 -15.06 17.20
C GLU A 174 -13.17 -14.35 16.00
N ALA A 175 -13.89 -14.26 14.88
CA ALA A 175 -13.46 -13.51 13.70
C ALA A 175 -13.26 -12.01 14.02
N ARG A 176 -14.18 -11.40 14.79
CA ARG A 176 -14.05 -9.99 15.22
C ARG A 176 -12.88 -9.78 16.18
N HIS A 177 -12.64 -10.69 17.13
CA HIS A 177 -11.47 -10.62 18.00
C HIS A 177 -10.15 -10.71 17.21
N GLU A 178 -10.08 -11.62 16.25
CA GLU A 178 -8.91 -11.77 15.38
C GLU A 178 -8.68 -10.53 14.51
N GLN A 179 -9.74 -9.94 13.97
CA GLN A 179 -9.67 -8.69 13.22
C GLN A 179 -9.15 -7.52 14.08
N VAL A 180 -9.67 -7.36 15.31
CA VAL A 180 -9.18 -6.36 16.27
C VAL A 180 -7.72 -6.60 16.65
N ARG A 181 -7.31 -7.86 16.82
CA ARG A 181 -5.92 -8.22 17.12
C ARG A 181 -4.99 -7.81 15.99
N ARG A 182 -5.36 -8.09 14.73
CA ARG A 182 -4.60 -7.70 13.54
C ARG A 182 -4.54 -6.18 13.35
N ALA A 183 -5.65 -5.49 13.54
CA ALA A 183 -5.72 -4.03 13.50
C ALA A 183 -4.78 -3.38 14.53
N LYS A 184 -4.73 -3.90 15.76
CA LYS A 184 -3.77 -3.44 16.79
C LYS A 184 -2.32 -3.72 16.40
N ALA A 185 -2.03 -4.91 15.88
CA ALA A 185 -0.70 -5.27 15.40
C ALA A 185 -0.24 -4.39 14.23
N PHE A 186 -1.15 -4.06 13.31
CA PHE A 186 -0.91 -3.15 12.20
C PHE A 186 -0.49 -1.76 12.70
N ILE A 187 -1.25 -1.16 13.63
CA ILE A 187 -0.88 0.16 14.20
C ILE A 187 0.47 0.07 14.93
N ALA A 188 0.74 -1.03 15.64
CA ALA A 188 2.01 -1.24 16.34
C ALA A 188 3.22 -1.46 15.41
N SER A 189 2.99 -1.75 14.12
CA SER A 189 4.05 -1.94 13.12
C SER A 189 4.56 -0.64 12.48
N ASP A 190 4.09 0.51 12.96
CA ASP A 190 4.68 1.83 12.67
C ASP A 190 6.21 1.79 12.93
N PRO A 191 7.05 2.40 12.06
CA PRO A 191 6.71 3.23 10.89
C PRO A 191 6.64 2.50 9.55
N LEU A 192 6.90 1.18 9.53
CA LEU A 192 7.01 0.42 8.29
C LEU A 192 5.67 -0.13 7.80
N PHE A 193 4.68 -0.27 8.70
CA PHE A 193 3.33 -0.76 8.42
C PHE A 193 3.29 -2.10 7.69
N ASP A 194 3.04 -3.18 8.43
CA ASP A 194 2.91 -4.52 7.87
C ASP A 194 1.51 -4.72 7.25
N LEU A 195 1.43 -4.49 5.94
CA LEU A 195 0.19 -4.57 5.17
C LEU A 195 -0.39 -5.99 5.10
N ASP A 196 0.43 -7.03 5.31
CA ASP A 196 -0.03 -8.43 5.31
C ASP A 196 -0.99 -8.69 6.48
N LEU A 197 -0.95 -7.85 7.52
CA LEU A 197 -1.89 -7.88 8.66
C LEU A 197 -3.30 -7.40 8.27
N LEU A 198 -3.46 -6.69 7.16
CA LEU A 198 -4.75 -6.22 6.65
C LEU A 198 -5.38 -7.18 5.62
N ASP A 199 -4.56 -7.97 4.91
CA ASP A 199 -5.02 -8.86 3.82
C ASP A 199 -5.87 -10.04 4.29
N GLY A 200 -5.83 -10.37 5.59
CA GLY A 200 -6.60 -11.49 6.12
C GLY A 200 -8.12 -11.23 6.28
N GLY A 201 -8.69 -10.19 5.68
CA GLY A 201 -10.12 -9.86 5.81
C GLY A 201 -10.79 -8.98 4.74
N ALA A 202 -10.11 -8.54 3.68
CA ALA A 202 -10.65 -7.51 2.76
C ALA A 202 -10.54 -7.82 1.26
N HIS A 203 -10.87 -9.06 0.86
CA HIS A 203 -11.25 -9.38 -0.52
C HIS A 203 -12.73 -9.79 -0.64
N ALA A 204 -13.59 -9.17 0.17
CA ALA A 204 -15.02 -9.17 -0.07
C ALA A 204 -15.47 -7.71 -0.27
N VAL A 205 -16.00 -7.45 -1.46
CA VAL A 205 -16.66 -6.21 -1.92
C VAL A 205 -15.72 -5.12 -2.47
N CYS A 206 -15.35 -5.29 -3.75
CA CYS A 206 -15.58 -4.21 -4.72
C CYS A 206 -17.00 -4.34 -5.27
#